data_AF-A0A949PD56-F1
#
_entry.id   AF-A0A949PD56-F1
#
_cell.length_a   1.000
_cell.length_b   1.000
_cell.length_c   1.000
_cell.angle_alpha   90.00
_cell.angle_beta   90.00
_cell.angle_gamma   90.00
#
_symmetry.space_group_name_H-M   'P 1'
#
loop_
_entity.id
_entity.type
_entity.pdbx_description
1 polymer ?
#
loop_
_entity_poly.entity_id
_entity_poly.type
_entity_poly.pdbx_seq_one_letter_code
_entity_poly.pdbx_strand_id
1 'polypeptide(L)'
;LLEGKFSSVFANRIKPFKLNNDLSSSKETKMVVISDESIIKNQFQGNRPIELGYDKWTNSFYGNKEFLLNTVNYLLDDSGLINIRTKEISIPFLDLQKTTEKRTQWQLLNILLPLVLLIIFGFIFNFIRKRKYSRFC
;
A
#
# COMPACT_ATOMS: atom_id res chain seq x y z
N LEU A 1 20.72 -9.20 -3.80
CA LEU A 1 20.48 -8.09 -4.74
C LEU A 1 21.81 -7.37 -4.94
N LEU A 2 22.19 -7.12 -6.19
CA LEU A 2 23.42 -6.45 -6.57
C LEU A 2 23.05 -5.21 -7.38
N GLU A 3 23.65 -4.07 -7.05
CA GLU A 3 23.43 -2.80 -7.74
C GLU A 3 24.77 -2.12 -7.96
N GLY A 4 24.91 -1.51 -9.13
CA GLY A 4 26.15 -0.82 -9.47
C GLY A 4 26.53 -0.96 -10.93
N LYS A 5 27.81 -0.73 -11.18
CA LYS A 5 28.47 -0.98 -12.45
C LYS A 5 29.17 -2.34 -12.40
N PHE A 6 28.86 -3.19 -13.37
CA PHE A 6 29.49 -4.49 -13.50
C PHE A 6 30.60 -4.44 -14.55
N SER A 7 31.62 -5.28 -14.35
CA SER A 7 32.69 -5.45 -15.32
C SER A 7 32.18 -6.27 -16.51
N SER A 8 32.48 -5.81 -17.72
CA SER A 8 32.14 -6.52 -18.94
C SER A 8 33.01 -7.77 -19.12
N VAL A 9 32.43 -8.84 -19.67
CA VAL A 9 33.17 -10.06 -20.04
C VAL A 9 34.27 -9.78 -21.09
N PHE A 10 34.18 -8.65 -21.78
CA PHE A 10 35.15 -8.21 -22.79
C PHE A 10 36.21 -7.25 -22.25
N ALA A 11 36.14 -6.84 -20.97
CA ALA A 11 37.04 -5.83 -20.40
C ALA A 11 38.52 -6.21 -20.52
N ASN A 12 38.86 -7.48 -20.29
CA ASN A 12 40.23 -7.99 -20.30
C ASN A 12 40.60 -8.74 -21.59
N ARG A 13 39.85 -8.56 -22.68
CA ARG A 13 40.12 -9.24 -23.96
C ARG A 13 40.92 -8.34 -24.90
N ILE A 14 41.81 -8.95 -25.68
CA ILE A 14 42.56 -8.27 -26.75
C ILE A 14 41.56 -7.86 -27.84
N LYS A 15 41.51 -6.57 -28.15
CA LYS A 15 40.57 -6.01 -29.13
C LYS A 15 41.20 -6.03 -30.53
N PRO A 16 40.51 -6.60 -31.54
CA PRO A 16 41.05 -6.69 -32.90
C PRO A 16 41.10 -5.34 -33.63
N PHE A 17 40.34 -4.34 -33.18
CA PHE A 17 40.33 -2.98 -33.71
C PHE A 17 39.99 -1.98 -32.61
N LYS A 18 40.33 -0.70 -32.81
CA LYS A 18 39.94 0.37 -31.88
C LYS A 18 38.43 0.60 -31.95
N LEU A 19 37.74 0.34 -30.85
CA LEU A 19 36.31 0.61 -30.70
C LEU A 19 36.11 2.05 -30.23
N ASN A 20 35.20 2.79 -30.87
CA ASN A 20 34.87 4.17 -30.46
C ASN A 20 34.06 4.22 -29.13
N ASN A 21 33.26 3.18 -28.84
CA ASN A 21 32.51 3.04 -27.60
C ASN A 21 32.94 1.75 -26.89
N ASP A 22 33.94 1.86 -26.03
CA ASP A 22 34.43 0.73 -25.24
C ASP A 22 33.53 0.48 -24.03
N LEU A 23 32.71 -0.59 -24.11
CA LEU A 23 31.84 -1.03 -23.01
C LEU A 23 32.60 -1.97 -22.07
N SER A 24 33.68 -1.46 -21.46
CA SER A 24 34.47 -2.18 -20.47
C SER A 24 33.74 -2.32 -19.12
N SER A 25 32.86 -1.38 -18.80
CA SER A 25 32.00 -1.38 -17.62
C SER A 25 30.55 -1.04 -17.99
N SER A 26 29.59 -1.66 -17.31
CA SER A 26 28.18 -1.38 -17.53
C SER A 26 27.80 0.01 -17.01
N LYS A 27 26.67 0.52 -17.50
CA LYS A 27 25.94 1.59 -16.80
C LYS A 27 25.44 1.07 -15.45
N GLU A 28 24.91 1.96 -14.62
CA GLU A 28 24.27 1.57 -13.36
C GLU A 28 23.14 0.58 -13.66
N THR A 29 23.22 -0.62 -13.09
CA THR A 29 22.26 -1.71 -13.34
C THR A 29 22.00 -2.47 -12.06
N LYS A 30 20.86 -3.16 -12.02
CA LYS A 30 20.43 -3.98 -10.89
C LYS A 30 20.39 -5.45 -11.31
N MET A 31 20.80 -6.35 -10.43
CA MET A 31 20.80 -7.80 -10.66
C MET A 31 20.35 -8.54 -9.41
N VAL A 32 19.48 -9.53 -9.58
CA VAL A 32 19.09 -10.46 -8.52
C VAL A 32 19.62 -11.85 -8.86
N VAL A 33 20.28 -12.48 -7.89
CA VAL A 33 20.79 -13.84 -7.99
C VAL A 33 20.04 -14.69 -6.99
N ILE A 34 19.42 -15.77 -7.45
CA ILE A 34 18.71 -16.74 -6.63
C ILE A 34 19.40 -18.09 -6.82
N SER A 35 19.75 -18.74 -5.71
CA SER A 35 20.54 -19.98 -5.72
C SER A 35 19.72 -21.26 -5.81
N ASP A 36 18.38 -21.17 -5.70
CA ASP A 36 17.48 -22.32 -5.67
C ASP A 36 16.41 -22.21 -6.78
N GLU A 37 16.22 -23.31 -7.50
CA GLU A 37 15.20 -23.46 -8.56
C GLU A 37 13.78 -23.64 -8.01
N SER A 38 13.65 -24.09 -6.76
CA SER A 38 12.34 -24.44 -6.18
C SER A 38 11.39 -23.24 -6.10
N ILE A 39 11.94 -22.02 -6.05
CA ILE A 39 11.19 -20.78 -5.89
C ILE A 39 10.30 -20.44 -7.09
N ILE A 40 10.67 -20.87 -8.30
CA ILE A 40 9.93 -20.60 -9.55
C ILE A 40 9.04 -21.77 -9.97
N LYS A 41 9.09 -22.90 -9.26
CA LYS A 41 8.43 -24.14 -9.66
C LYS A 41 6.96 -24.16 -9.24
N ASN A 42 6.06 -24.21 -10.22
CA ASN A 42 4.66 -24.55 -9.98
C ASN A 42 4.51 -26.05 -9.70
N GLN A 43 3.74 -26.38 -8.66
CA GLN A 43 3.28 -27.74 -8.47
C GLN A 43 2.14 -28.06 -9.47
N PHE A 44 1.84 -29.34 -9.64
CA PHE A 44 0.75 -29.80 -10.51
C PHE A 44 -0.31 -30.57 -9.70
N GLN A 45 -1.56 -30.32 -10.06
CA GLN A 45 -2.72 -31.10 -9.64
C GLN A 45 -3.35 -31.75 -10.89
N GLY A 46 -3.10 -33.05 -11.06
CA GLY A 46 -3.38 -33.73 -12.32
C GLY A 46 -2.58 -33.10 -13.46
N ASN A 47 -3.27 -32.67 -14.51
CA ASN A 47 -2.66 -32.06 -15.69
C ASN A 47 -2.68 -30.52 -15.68
N ARG A 48 -3.02 -29.90 -14.54
CA ARG A 48 -3.12 -28.44 -14.39
C ARG A 48 -2.05 -27.93 -13.42
N PRO A 49 -1.27 -26.90 -13.81
CA PRO A 49 -0.37 -26.23 -12.87
C PRO A 49 -1.22 -25.46 -11.86
N ILE A 50 -0.85 -25.59 -10.58
CA ILE A 50 -1.42 -24.77 -9.49
C ILE A 50 -0.60 -23.50 -9.31
N GLU A 51 -1.18 -22.53 -8.60
CA GLU A 51 -0.57 -21.22 -8.40
C GLU A 51 0.82 -21.31 -7.76
N LEU A 52 1.74 -20.42 -8.18
CA LEU A 52 3.11 -20.43 -7.68
C LEU A 52 3.12 -20.04 -6.20
N GLY A 53 3.82 -20.83 -5.38
CA GLY A 53 3.84 -20.66 -3.93
C GLY A 53 2.75 -21.43 -3.20
N TYR A 54 1.76 -22.02 -3.88
CA TYR A 54 0.83 -22.94 -3.21
C TYR A 54 1.45 -24.35 -3.09
N ASP A 55 1.40 -24.90 -1.87
CA ASP A 55 1.84 -26.25 -1.58
C ASP A 55 0.67 -27.18 -1.28
N LYS A 56 0.46 -28.18 -2.16
CA LYS A 56 -0.67 -29.10 -2.10
C LYS A 56 -0.62 -30.09 -0.93
N TRP A 57 0.57 -30.36 -0.38
CA TRP A 57 0.73 -31.32 0.71
C TRP A 57 0.40 -30.69 2.06
N THR A 58 0.79 -29.42 2.23
CA THR A 58 0.56 -28.66 3.46
C THR A 58 -0.67 -27.73 3.37
N ASN A 59 -1.29 -27.63 2.19
CA ASN A 59 -2.42 -26.75 1.89
C ASN A 59 -2.13 -25.28 2.29
N SER A 60 -0.87 -24.86 2.12
CA SER A 60 -0.37 -23.56 2.57
C SER A 60 0.15 -22.74 1.40
N PHE A 61 0.03 -21.42 1.50
CA PHE A 61 0.56 -20.47 0.52
C PHE A 61 1.87 -19.85 1.04
N TYR A 62 2.90 -19.92 0.21
CA TYR A 62 4.19 -19.27 0.38
C TYR A 62 4.29 -18.02 -0.49
N GLY A 63 5.13 -17.07 -0.07
CA GLY A 63 5.31 -15.78 -0.73
C GLY A 63 6.10 -15.80 -2.04
N ASN A 64 6.35 -16.96 -2.67
CA ASN A 64 7.22 -17.07 -3.86
C ASN A 64 6.71 -16.22 -5.03
N LYS A 65 5.40 -16.26 -5.31
CA LYS A 65 4.77 -15.46 -6.36
C LYS A 65 4.96 -13.96 -6.11
N GLU A 66 4.69 -13.52 -4.89
CA GLU A 66 4.81 -12.11 -4.49
C GLU A 66 6.26 -11.64 -4.55
N PHE A 67 7.19 -12.45 -4.02
CA PHE A 67 8.62 -12.18 -4.07
C PHE A 67 9.14 -11.97 -5.49
N LEU A 68 8.79 -12.87 -6.42
CA LEU A 68 9.22 -12.76 -7.82
C LEU A 68 8.58 -11.56 -8.52
N LEU A 69 7.30 -11.30 -8.27
CA LEU A 69 6.58 -10.16 -8.85
C LEU A 69 7.20 -8.84 -8.39
N ASN A 70 7.50 -8.72 -7.09
CA ASN A 70 8.17 -7.55 -6.52
C ASN A 70 9.60 -7.40 -7.07
N THR A 71 10.32 -8.52 -7.23
CA THR A 71 11.65 -8.53 -7.83
C THR A 71 11.64 -8.01 -9.26
N VAL A 72 10.71 -8.47 -10.09
CA VAL A 72 10.58 -8.03 -11.49
C VAL A 72 10.24 -6.53 -11.55
N ASN A 73 9.25 -6.08 -10.76
CA ASN A 73 8.89 -4.67 -10.71
C ASN A 73 10.07 -3.79 -10.31
N TYR A 74 10.87 -4.25 -9.35
CA TYR A 74 12.05 -3.55 -8.87
C TYR A 74 13.16 -3.45 -9.93
N LEU A 75 13.39 -4.53 -10.68
CA LEU A 75 14.40 -4.59 -11.76
C LEU A 75 14.00 -3.77 -12.99
N LEU A 76 12.71 -3.68 -13.29
CA LEU A 76 12.18 -2.87 -14.41
C LEU A 76 12.01 -1.38 -14.06
N ASP A 77 12.42 -0.99 -12.85
CA ASP A 77 12.32 0.38 -12.35
C ASP A 77 10.89 0.95 -12.37
N ASP A 78 9.90 0.06 -12.21
CA ASP A 78 8.47 0.40 -12.10
C ASP A 78 8.13 0.92 -10.68
N SER A 79 9.11 1.61 -10.07
CA SER A 79 9.13 2.10 -8.69
C SER A 79 8.02 3.13 -8.41
N GLY A 80 7.49 3.77 -9.44
CA GLY A 80 6.30 4.62 -9.36
C GLY A 80 5.04 3.87 -8.91
N LEU A 81 4.93 2.56 -9.20
CA LEU A 81 3.78 1.71 -8.85
C LEU A 81 4.02 0.84 -7.60
N ILE A 82 5.28 0.69 -7.14
CA ILE A 82 5.62 -0.09 -5.94
C ILE A 82 5.24 0.68 -4.65
N ASN A 83 5.40 2.01 -4.63
CA ASN A 83 5.11 2.85 -3.47
C ASN A 83 3.63 2.86 -3.02
N ILE A 84 2.71 2.40 -3.87
CA ILE A 84 1.27 2.34 -3.55
C ILE A 84 0.80 0.98 -3.01
N ARG A 85 1.63 -0.08 -3.07
CA ARG A 85 1.24 -1.43 -2.63
C ARG A 85 1.72 -1.82 -1.22
N THR A 86 2.71 -1.13 -0.65
CA THR A 86 3.27 -1.48 0.67
C THR A 86 2.91 -0.49 1.76
N LYS A 87 1.98 0.45 1.51
CA LYS A 87 1.32 1.09 2.65
C LYS A 87 0.36 0.05 3.24
N GLU A 88 0.91 -0.85 4.06
CA GLU A 88 0.15 -1.39 5.18
C GLU A 88 -0.36 -0.16 5.91
N ILE A 89 -1.59 0.23 5.58
CA ILE A 89 -2.33 1.12 6.43
C ILE A 89 -2.49 0.27 7.68
N SER A 90 -1.61 0.46 8.66
CA SER A 90 -1.86 -0.01 10.02
C SER A 90 -3.13 0.72 10.43
N ILE A 91 -4.28 0.14 10.12
CA ILE A 91 -5.55 0.66 10.59
C ILE A 91 -5.40 0.56 12.10
N PRO A 92 -5.29 1.68 12.83
CA PRO A 92 -5.22 1.59 14.28
C PRO A 92 -6.50 0.87 14.69
N PHE A 93 -6.37 -0.34 15.22
CA PHE A 93 -7.53 -1.10 15.63
C PHE A 93 -8.27 -0.24 16.66
N LEU A 94 -9.52 0.05 16.36
CA LEU A 94 -10.37 0.79 17.26
C LEU A 94 -10.53 -0.11 18.51
N ASP A 95 -10.17 0.40 19.68
CA ASP A 95 -10.33 -0.33 20.94
C ASP A 95 -11.85 -0.60 21.16
N LEU A 96 -12.27 -1.82 20.84
CA LEU A 96 -13.66 -2.24 20.85
C LEU A 96 -14.27 -2.17 22.27
N GLN A 97 -13.46 -2.28 23.32
CA GLN A 97 -13.93 -2.12 24.70
C GLN A 97 -14.22 -0.64 24.99
N LYS A 98 -13.27 0.27 24.73
CA LYS A 98 -13.49 1.70 24.99
C LYS A 98 -14.62 2.31 24.16
N THR A 99 -14.84 1.79 22.96
CA THR A 99 -15.88 2.30 22.04
C THR A 99 -17.27 1.83 22.40
N THR A 100 -17.41 0.63 22.94
CA THR A 100 -18.70 0.13 23.45
C THR A 100 -19.09 0.85 24.74
N GLU A 101 -18.15 1.08 25.66
CA GLU A 101 -18.39 1.82 26.91
C GLU A 101 -18.83 3.28 26.67
N LYS A 102 -18.22 3.96 25.70
CA LYS A 102 -18.50 5.39 25.44
C LYS A 102 -19.59 5.63 24.40
N ARG A 103 -20.13 4.59 23.76
CA ARG A 103 -21.10 4.70 22.67
C ARG A 103 -22.31 5.56 23.03
N THR A 104 -22.91 5.31 24.20
CA THR A 104 -24.12 5.99 24.65
C THR A 104 -23.88 7.47 24.92
N GLN A 105 -22.72 7.83 25.46
CA GLN A 105 -22.34 9.23 25.70
C GLN A 105 -22.24 10.02 24.39
N TRP A 106 -21.56 9.45 23.39
CA TRP A 106 -21.40 10.08 22.08
C TRP A 106 -22.71 10.13 21.28
N GLN A 107 -23.58 9.13 21.42
CA GLN A 107 -24.91 9.17 20.81
C GLN A 107 -25.78 10.27 21.41
N LEU A 108 -25.81 10.38 22.74
CA LEU A 108 -26.58 11.43 23.42
C LEU A 108 -26.06 12.82 23.06
N LEU A 109 -24.74 13.02 23.04
CA LEU A 109 -24.14 14.30 22.68
C LEU A 109 -24.56 14.74 21.27
N ASN A 110 -24.45 13.84 20.28
CA ASN A 110 -24.79 14.16 18.89
C ASN A 110 -26.29 14.40 18.65
N ILE A 111 -27.17 13.86 19.51
CA ILE A 111 -28.62 14.08 19.42
C ILE A 111 -29.04 15.34 20.19
N LEU A 112 -28.58 15.51 21.43
CA LEU A 112 -28.97 16.65 22.26
C LEU A 112 -28.40 17.97 21.75
N LEU A 113 -27.16 17.99 21.29
CA LEU A 113 -26.47 19.21 20.86
C LEU A 113 -27.25 19.98 19.76
N PRO A 114 -27.67 19.36 18.64
CA PRO A 114 -28.46 20.05 17.61
C PRO A 114 -29.87 20.43 18.10
N LEU A 115 -30.51 19.63 18.96
CA LEU A 115 -31.81 19.96 19.53
C LEU A 115 -31.74 21.22 20.40
N VAL A 116 -30.75 21.30 21.28
CA VAL A 116 -30.55 22.46 22.17
C VAL A 116 -30.26 23.72 21.34
N LEU A 117 -29.43 23.60 20.30
CA LEU A 117 -29.17 24.71 19.36
C LEU A 117 -30.44 25.22 18.70
N LEU A 118 -31.33 24.33 18.22
CA LEU A 118 -32.61 24.72 17.63
C LEU A 118 -33.52 25.42 18.63
N ILE A 119 -33.60 24.94 19.87
CA ILE A 119 -34.41 25.54 20.92
C ILE A 119 -33.90 26.95 21.24
N ILE A 120 -32.59 27.11 21.45
CA ILE A 120 -31.98 28.42 21.72
C ILE A 120 -32.26 29.38 20.57
N PHE A 121 -32.07 28.94 19.32
CA PHE A 121 -32.34 29.76 18.15
C PHE A 121 -33.81 30.18 18.07
N GLY A 122 -34.75 29.26 18.35
CA GLY A 122 -36.18 29.55 18.41
C GLY A 122 -36.54 30.58 19.48
N PHE A 123 -35.96 30.47 20.69
CA PHE A 123 -36.16 31.44 21.77
C PHE A 123 -35.62 32.83 21.41
N ILE A 124 -34.40 32.90 20.89
CA ILE A 124 -33.77 34.16 20.47
C ILE A 124 -34.61 34.82 19.37
N PHE A 125 -35.01 34.05 18.36
CA PHE A 125 -35.84 34.55 17.26
C PHE A 125 -37.18 35.09 17.75
N ASN A 126 -37.87 34.36 18.65
CA ASN A 126 -39.15 34.80 19.18
C ASN A 126 -39.01 36.03 20.10
N PHE A 127 -37.93 36.12 20.88
CA PHE A 127 -37.63 37.29 21.72
C PHE A 127 -37.38 38.55 20.88
N ILE A 128 -36.56 38.44 19.82
CA ILE A 128 -36.31 39.53 18.87
C ILE A 128 -37.61 39.93 18.16
N ARG A 129 -38.42 38.96 17.72
CA ARG A 129 -39.72 39.21 17.08
C ARG A 129 -40.65 39.99 18.00
N LYS A 130 -40.81 39.57 19.26
CA LYS A 130 -41.62 40.29 20.25
C LYS A 130 -41.13 41.72 20.43
N ARG A 131 -39.82 41.95 20.55
CA ARG A 131 -39.26 43.30 20.75
C ARG A 131 -39.44 44.24 19.54
N LYS A 132 -39.41 43.70 18.31
CA LYS A 132 -39.55 44.50 17.07
C LYS A 132 -41.01 44.79 16.68
N TYR A 133 -41.93 43.85 16.97
CA TYR A 133 -43.33 43.94 16.50
C TYR A 133 -44.37 44.19 17.61
N SER A 134 -43.99 44.20 18.90
CA SER A 134 -44.91 44.50 20.03
C SER A 134 -45.12 46.00 20.29
N ARG A 135 -44.73 46.89 19.37
CA ARG A 135 -44.82 48.35 19.54
C ARG A 135 -45.65 49.05 18.44
N PHE A 136 -46.74 48.40 18.04
CA PHE A 136 -47.81 49.03 17.26
C PHE A 136 -49.17 48.56 17.79
N CYS A 137 -49.58 49.17 18.91
CA CYS A 137 -50.94 49.52 19.32
C CYS A 137 -50.79 50.60 20.39
#